data_AF-A0A9D2NK43-F1
#
_entry.id   AF-A0A9D2NK43-F1
#
_cell.length_a   1.000
_cell.length_b   1.000
_cell.length_c   1.000
_cell.angle_alpha   90.00
_cell.angle_beta   90.00
_cell.angle_gamma   90.00
#
_symmetry.space_group_name_H-M   'P 1'
#
loop_
_entity.id
_entity.type
_entity.pdbx_description
1 polymer ?
#
loop_
_entity_poly.entity_id
_entity_poly.type
_entity_poly.pdbx_seq_one_letter_code
_entity_poly.pdbx_strand_id
1 'polypeptide(L)' 'MLVNERIPEGTYLTVEVKEEKGGRICTSRRQARVIRQYPHHVLMRQEGGYRFCVTNAELMQNGIVTQRS' A
#
# COMPACT_ATOMS: atom_id res chain seq x y z
N MET A 1 -9.93 6.16 7.10
CA MET A 1 -9.59 6.53 5.71
C MET A 1 -10.68 5.96 4.82
N LEU A 2 -11.48 6.82 4.20
CA LEU A 2 -12.51 6.38 3.25
C LEU A 2 -11.80 5.98 1.95
N VAL A 3 -12.31 4.96 1.23
CA VAL A 3 -11.76 4.47 -0.07
C VAL A 3 -11.61 5.60 -1.10
N ASN A 4 -12.28 6.73 -0.88
CA ASN A 4 -12.32 7.88 -1.76
C ASN A 4 -11.37 9.03 -1.36
N GLU A 5 -10.62 8.94 -0.26
CA GLU A 5 -9.57 9.92 0.01
C GLU A 5 -8.43 9.72 -0.99
N ARG A 6 -8.22 10.74 -1.83
CA ARG A 6 -7.20 10.71 -2.86
C ARG A 6 -5.82 10.80 -2.20
N ILE A 7 -5.01 9.77 -2.38
CA ILE A 7 -3.65 9.72 -1.87
C ILE A 7 -2.76 10.46 -2.88
N PRO A 8 -2.07 11.54 -2.48
CA PRO A 8 -1.25 12.32 -3.39
C PRO A 8 -0.13 11.48 -4.02
N GLU A 9 0.18 11.78 -5.28
CA GLU A 9 1.36 11.22 -5.93
C GLU A 9 2.61 11.69 -5.17
N GLY A 10 3.53 10.78 -4.96
CA GLY A 10 4.77 11.03 -4.24
C GLY A 10 4.70 10.86 -2.73
N THR A 11 3.53 10.65 -2.13
CA THR A 11 3.40 10.32 -0.70
C THR A 11 4.04 8.98 -0.39
N TYR A 12 4.76 8.89 0.72
CA TYR A 12 5.28 7.62 1.24
C TYR A 12 4.26 6.99 2.17
N LEU A 13 3.90 5.75 1.88
CA LEU A 13 2.95 4.97 2.66
C LEU A 13 3.63 3.70 3.16
N THR A 14 3.35 3.36 4.42
CA THR A 14 3.62 2.03 4.95
C THR A 14 2.34 1.23 4.88
N VAL A 15 2.34 0.21 4.01
CA VAL A 15 1.21 -0.71 3.80
C VAL A 15 1.51 -2.05 4.45
N GLU A 16 0.53 -2.62 5.14
CA GLU A 16 0.57 -4.00 5.61
C GLU A 16 0.08 -4.92 4.49
N VAL A 17 0.93 -5.86 4.08
CA VAL A 17 0.63 -6.87 3.06
C VAL A 17 0.67 -8.24 3.72
N LYS A 18 -0.40 -9.00 3.56
CA LYS A 18 -0.45 -10.40 4.01
C LYS A 18 0.19 -11.26 2.93
N GLU A 19 1.30 -11.91 3.27
CA GLU A 19 1.99 -12.85 2.40
C GLU A 19 1.82 -14.25 2.96
N GLU A 20 1.46 -15.21 2.10
CA GLU A 20 1.46 -16.62 2.48
C GLU A 20 2.87 -17.19 2.29
N LYS A 21 3.50 -17.63 3.37
CA LYS A 21 4.77 -18.36 3.34
C LYS A 21 4.59 -19.72 3.98
N GLY A 22 4.69 -20.77 3.17
CA GLY A 22 4.69 -22.17 3.64
C GLY A 22 3.44 -22.56 4.43
N GLY A 23 2.26 -22.11 4.00
CA GLY A 23 0.98 -22.39 4.66
C GLY A 23 0.68 -21.53 5.89
N ARG A 24 1.49 -20.49 6.18
CA ARG A 24 1.21 -19.49 7.21
C ARG A 24 1.01 -18.12 6.58
N ILE A 25 -0.04 -17.42 7.03
CA ILE A 25 -0.28 -16.03 6.67
C ILE A 25 0.60 -15.15 7.56
N CYS A 26 1.54 -14.43 6.96
CA CYS A 26 2.41 -13.47 7.64
C CYS A 26 2.05 -12.06 7.20
N THR A 27 1.89 -11.13 8.14
CA THR A 27 1.73 -9.71 7.82
C THR A 27 3.11 -9.06 7.71
N SER A 28 3.42 -8.49 6.56
CA SER A 28 4.67 -7.77 6.28
C SER A 28 4.38 -6.29 6.04
N ARG A 29 5.20 -5.41 6.62
CA ARG A 29 5.09 -3.95 6.41
C ARG A 29 6.01 -3.53 5.27
N ARG A 30 5.45 -2.83 4.29
CA ARG A 30 6.19 -2.32 3.13
C ARG A 30 6.04 -0.81 3.05
N GLN A 31 7.15 -0.11 3.12
CA GLN A 31 7.17 1.31 2.81
C GLN A 31 7.33 1.50 1.30
N ALA A 32 6.46 2.28 0.69
CA ALA A 32 6.49 2.54 -0.73
C ALA A 32 5.98 3.94 -1.06
N ARG A 33 6.52 4.53 -2.12
CA ARG A 33 6.10 5.81 -2.66
C ARG A 33 4.94 5.61 -3.62
N VAL A 34 3.87 6.37 -3.44
CA VAL A 34 2.72 6.39 -4.35
C VAL A 34 3.17 6.97 -5.68
N ILE A 35 2.99 6.21 -6.77
CA ILE A 35 3.19 6.71 -8.12
C ILE A 35 1.89 7.33 -8.61
N ARG A 36 0.78 6.60 -8.48
CA ARG A 36 -0.53 7.01 -9.00
C ARG A 36 -1.65 6.23 -8.34
N GLN A 37 -2.77 6.89 -8.09
CA GLN A 37 -4.00 6.22 -7.66
C GLN A 37 -4.97 6.07 -8.82
N TYR A 38 -5.50 4.86 -8.97
CA TYR A 38 -6.57 4.48 -9.88
C TYR A 38 -7.86 4.22 -9.09
N PRO A 39 -9.03 4.12 -9.74
CA PRO A 39 -10.31 3.95 -9.05
C PRO A 39 -10.37 2.74 -8.09
N HIS A 40 -9.63 1.66 -8.38
CA HIS A 40 -9.68 0.42 -7.59
C HIS A 40 -8.36 0.04 -6.91
N HIS A 41 -7.24 0.68 -7.28
CA HIS A 41 -5.93 0.33 -6.76
C HIS A 41 -4.97 1.52 -6.77
N VAL A 42 -3.93 1.45 -5.95
CA VAL A 42 -2.84 2.42 -5.87
C VAL A 42 -1.58 1.76 -6.39
N LEU A 43 -0.97 2.37 -7.41
CA LEU A 43 0.34 1.97 -7.91
C LEU A 43 1.43 2.59 -7.03
N MET A 44 2.32 1.75 -6.53
CA MET A 44 3.38 2.12 -5.60
C MET A 44 4.75 1.62 -6.07
N ARG A 45 5.80 2.28 -5.60
CA ARG A 45 7.20 1.92 -5.84
C ARG A 45 7.99 1.86 -4.53
N GLN A 46 8.67 0.75 -4.30
CA GLN A 46 9.66 0.61 -3.23
C GLN A 46 11.00 1.26 -3.61
N GLU A 47 11.83 1.54 -2.61
CA GLU A 47 13.17 2.11 -2.81
C GLU A 47 14.05 1.24 -3.72
N GLY A 48 13.91 -0.09 -3.65
CA GLY A 48 14.61 -1.03 -4.54
C GLY A 48 14.15 -1.03 -6.00
N GLY A 49 13.26 -0.12 -6.40
CA GLY A 49 12.77 -0.01 -7.78
C GLY A 49 11.59 -0.92 -8.11
N TYR A 50 11.26 -1.88 -7.24
CA TYR A 50 10.12 -2.77 -7.39
C TYR A 50 8.80 -1.98 -7.37
N ARG A 51 7.90 -2.29 -8.30
CA ARG A 51 6.58 -1.67 -8.43
C ARG A 51 5.50 -2.71 -8.15
N PHE A 52 4.48 -2.30 -7.41
CA PHE A 52 3.34 -3.15 -7.10
C PHE A 52 2.09 -2.30 -6.96
N CYS A 53 0.93 -2.95 -7.14
CA CYS A 53 -0.36 -2.35 -6.91
C CYS A 53 -0.94 -2.89 -5.61
N VAL A 54 -1.60 -2.01 -4.85
CA VAL A 54 -2.40 -2.41 -3.69
C VAL A 54 -3.83 -1.97 -3.95
N THR A 55 -4.79 -2.87 -3.78
CA THR A 55 -6.20 -2.54 -3.96
C THR A 55 -6.71 -1.65 -2.83
N ASN A 56 -7.73 -0.86 -3.10
CA ASN A 56 -8.35 -0.03 -2.06
C ASN A 56 -8.94 -0.88 -0.92
N ALA A 57 -9.38 -2.11 -1.23
CA ALA A 57 -9.86 -3.08 -0.24
C ALA A 57 -8.74 -3.56 0.70
N GLU A 58 -7.57 -3.91 0.16
CA GLU A 58 -6.41 -4.31 0.96
C GLU A 58 -5.92 -3.16 1.85
N LEU A 59 -5.92 -1.93 1.33
CA LEU A 59 -5.57 -0.74 2.10
C LEU A 59 -6.54 -0.51 3.28
N MET A 60 -7.83 -0.78 3.09
CA MET A 60 -8.82 -0.71 4.17
C MET A 60 -8.68 -1.83 5.19
N GLN A 61 -8.47 -3.06 4.73
CA GLN A 61 -8.47 -4.25 5.58
C GLN A 61 -7.20 -4.39 6.41
N ASN A 62 -6.05 -4.06 5.83
CA ASN A 62 -4.75 -4.23 6.47
C ASN A 62 -4.26 -2.95 7.16
N GLY A 63 -4.92 -1.82 6.91
CA GLY A 63 -4.56 -0.53 7.50
C GLY A 63 -3.43 0.16 6.73
N ILE A 64 -3.61 1.45 6.46
CA ILE A 64 -2.56 2.32 5.93
C ILE A 64 -1.92 3.06 7.11
N VAL A 65 -0.62 2.89 7.31
CA VAL A 65 0.16 3.77 8.18
C VAL A 65 0.75 4.85 7.29
N THR A 66 -0.01 5.94 7.10
CA THR A 66 0.49 7.16 6.46
C THR A 66 1.45 7.82 7.45
N GLN A 67 2.72 8.02 7.10
CA GLN A 67 3.53 9.00 7.82
C GLN A 67 2.95 10.38 7.46
N ARG A 68 2.17 10.99 8.37
CA ARG A 68 1.89 12.42 8.28
C ARG A 68 3.20 13.13 8.60
N SER A 69 3.82 13.71 7.58
CA SER A 69 4.86 14.74 7.74
C SER A 69 4.29 15.95 8.45
#